data_AF-A0A6I3DST6-F1
#
_entry.id   AF-A0A6I3DST6-F1
#
_cell.length_a   1.000
_cell.length_b   1.000
_cell.length_c   1.000
_cell.angle_alpha   90.00
_cell.angle_beta   90.00
_cell.angle_gamma   90.00
#
_symmetry.space_group_name_H-M   'P 1'
#
loop_
_entity.id
_entity.type
_entity.pdbx_description
1 polymer ?
#
loop_
_entity_poly.entity_id
_entity_poly.type
_entity_poly.pdbx_seq_one_letter_code
_entity_poly.pdbx_strand_id
1 'polypeptide(L)'
;MSRIGRMPITIPNGVEINVDGQEVTVKGPKGTLSEIIVEPIKVVRNDDGSIGVERPDDDRRNRSLHGLSRTLINNMVVGVTEGYKKTLEIVGVGYRVAAAGNNLEFALGFSHPVIVEAPEGISFEVESPTRFHVSGINKQRVGEVSANIRKLRKPDPYKGKGVRYQGEVVRRKVGKAGK
;
A
#
# COMPACT_ATOMS: atom_id res chain seq x y z
N MET A 1 -21.95 -14.53 6.79
CA MET A 1 -21.07 -13.62 7.57
C MET A 1 -19.76 -13.38 6.83
N SER A 2 -19.09 -12.24 7.08
CA SER A 2 -17.68 -12.05 6.66
C SER A 2 -16.77 -12.99 7.45
N ARG A 3 -16.08 -13.91 6.76
CA ARG A 3 -15.12 -14.84 7.41
C ARG A 3 -13.92 -14.11 8.00
N ILE A 4 -13.54 -12.97 7.40
CA ILE A 4 -12.36 -12.19 7.74
C ILE A 4 -12.53 -11.46 9.08
N GLY A 5 -13.72 -10.91 9.35
CA GLY A 5 -13.97 -10.17 10.60
C GLY A 5 -13.91 -11.03 11.87
N ARG A 6 -14.09 -12.35 11.75
CA ARG A 6 -14.00 -13.30 12.88
C ARG A 6 -12.58 -13.74 13.21
N MET A 7 -11.62 -13.49 12.31
CA MET A 7 -10.24 -13.90 12.54
C MET A 7 -9.60 -12.89 13.49
N PRO A 8 -9.21 -13.31 14.71
CA PRO A 8 -8.48 -12.44 15.62
C PRO A 8 -7.18 -11.97 14.98
N ILE A 9 -6.70 -10.82 15.43
CA ILE A 9 -5.43 -10.23 15.02
C ILE A 9 -4.42 -10.55 16.12
N THR A 10 -3.52 -11.50 15.84
CA THR A 10 -2.41 -11.82 16.73
C THR A 10 -1.44 -10.65 16.77
N ILE A 11 -1.03 -10.22 17.96
CA ILE A 11 -0.09 -9.12 18.15
C ILE A 11 1.32 -9.71 18.24
N PRO A 12 2.25 -9.38 17.31
CA PRO A 12 3.64 -9.81 17.42
C PRO A 12 4.35 -9.11 18.58
N ASN A 13 5.41 -9.73 19.09
CA ASN A 13 6.24 -9.13 20.15
C ASN A 13 6.80 -7.76 19.71
N GLY A 14 6.73 -6.77 20.60
CA GLY A 14 7.20 -5.41 20.33
C GLY A 14 6.19 -4.51 19.61
N VAL A 15 4.94 -4.96 19.46
CA VAL A 15 3.81 -4.13 19.00
C VAL A 15 2.89 -3.83 20.18
N GLU A 16 2.56 -2.56 20.35
CA GLU A 16 1.58 -2.10 21.33
C GLU A 16 0.36 -1.56 20.59
N ILE A 17 -0.84 -2.01 20.98
CA ILE A 17 -2.11 -1.51 20.45
C ILE A 17 -2.88 -0.86 21.59
N ASN A 18 -3.17 0.42 21.44
CA ASN A 18 -4.05 1.18 22.30
C ASN A 18 -5.39 1.40 21.60
N VAL A 19 -6.48 1.21 22.32
CA VAL A 19 -7.86 1.38 21.83
C VAL A 19 -8.53 2.40 22.74
N ASP A 20 -8.76 3.60 22.23
CA ASP A 20 -9.47 4.68 22.93
C ASP A 20 -10.80 4.97 22.22
N GLY A 21 -11.88 4.36 22.74
CA GLY A 21 -13.19 4.38 22.10
C GLY A 21 -13.15 3.77 20.71
N GLN A 22 -13.16 4.63 19.69
CA GLN A 22 -13.06 4.23 18.28
C GLN A 22 -11.69 4.46 17.65
N GLU A 23 -10.81 5.22 18.31
CA GLU A 23 -9.47 5.45 17.81
C GLU A 23 -8.56 4.28 18.19
N VAL A 24 -7.96 3.65 17.19
CA VAL A 24 -7.00 2.57 17.37
C VAL A 24 -5.62 3.09 17.01
N THR A 25 -4.72 3.10 17.98
CA THR A 25 -3.31 3.46 17.79
C THR A 25 -2.44 2.22 17.89
N VAL A 26 -1.61 1.99 16.89
CA VAL A 26 -0.69 0.85 16.81
C VAL A 26 0.74 1.38 16.78
N LYS A 27 1.54 1.01 17.77
CA LYS A 27 2.96 1.35 17.90
C LYS A 27 3.81 0.11 17.66
N GLY A 28 4.90 0.25 16.95
CA GLY A 28 5.86 -0.83 16.72
C GLY A 28 7.24 -0.31 16.34
N PRO A 29 8.16 -1.20 15.95
CA PRO A 29 9.56 -0.85 15.71
C PRO A 29 9.77 0.16 14.58
N LYS A 30 8.87 0.21 13.59
CA LYS A 30 8.96 1.14 12.45
C LYS A 30 8.24 2.47 12.64
N GLY A 31 7.52 2.65 13.75
CA GLY A 31 6.79 3.88 14.03
C GLY A 31 5.40 3.64 14.61
N THR A 32 4.53 4.64 14.47
CA THR A 32 3.17 4.65 15.01
C THR A 32 2.17 4.95 13.91
N LEU A 33 1.02 4.27 13.94
CA LEU A 33 -0.13 4.54 13.08
C LEU A 33 -1.38 4.68 13.95
N SER A 34 -2.29 5.58 13.57
CA SER A 34 -3.61 5.72 14.17
C SER A 34 -4.68 5.68 13.08
N GLU A 35 -5.82 5.10 13.42
CA GLU A 35 -7.00 5.04 12.54
C GLU A 35 -8.27 5.10 13.40
N ILE A 36 -9.28 5.83 12.94
CA ILE A 36 -10.58 5.92 13.60
C ILE A 36 -11.52 4.88 12.98
N ILE A 37 -11.98 3.93 13.79
CA ILE A 37 -12.91 2.88 13.37
C ILE A 37 -14.34 3.42 13.35
N VAL A 38 -15.07 3.09 12.28
CA VAL A 38 -16.44 3.59 12.09
C VAL A 38 -17.42 2.83 12.98
N GLU A 39 -18.27 3.57 13.68
CA GLU A 39 -19.42 3.03 14.42
C GLU A 39 -20.36 2.23 13.49
N PRO A 40 -21.02 1.17 13.99
CA PRO A 40 -21.13 0.73 15.39
C PRO A 40 -20.18 -0.43 15.75
N ILE A 41 -19.09 -0.61 14.98
CA ILE A 41 -18.13 -1.69 15.23
C ILE A 41 -17.35 -1.41 16.51
N LYS A 42 -17.12 -2.44 17.33
CA LYS A 42 -16.30 -2.37 18.55
C LYS A 42 -15.00 -3.13 18.35
N VAL A 43 -13.92 -2.59 18.88
CA VAL A 43 -12.62 -3.27 18.94
C VAL A 43 -12.43 -3.78 20.35
N VAL A 44 -12.18 -5.09 20.49
CA VAL A 44 -12.06 -5.76 21.78
C VAL A 44 -10.69 -6.42 21.90
N ARG A 45 -10.13 -6.42 23.11
CA ARG A 45 -8.95 -7.22 23.43
C ARG A 45 -9.44 -8.54 24.02
N ASN A 46 -9.06 -9.64 23.39
CA ASN A 46 -9.40 -10.99 23.82
C ASN A 46 -8.48 -11.43 24.97
N ASP A 47 -8.90 -12.46 25.70
CA ASP A 47 -8.17 -13.01 26.86
C ASP A 47 -6.78 -13.57 26.51
N ASP A 48 -6.59 -13.99 25.27
CA ASP A 48 -5.31 -14.48 24.72
C ASP A 48 -4.36 -13.34 24.29
N GLY A 49 -4.76 -12.07 24.51
CA GLY A 49 -4.02 -10.88 24.11
C GLY A 49 -4.19 -10.49 22.64
N SER A 50 -4.98 -11.22 21.86
CA SER A 50 -5.30 -10.86 20.47
C SER A 50 -6.32 -9.73 20.39
N ILE A 51 -6.35 -9.01 19.25
CA ILE A 51 -7.41 -8.02 18.99
C ILE A 51 -8.52 -8.66 18.18
N GLY A 52 -9.72 -8.63 18.76
CA GLY A 52 -10.99 -8.96 18.10
C GLY A 52 -11.70 -7.72 17.60
N VAL A 53 -12.63 -7.93 16.67
CA VAL A 53 -13.57 -6.91 16.22
C VAL A 53 -14.97 -7.48 16.34
N GLU A 54 -15.86 -6.77 17.00
CA GLU A 54 -17.24 -7.15 17.25
C GLU A 54 -18.22 -6.22 16.53
N ARG A 55 -19.36 -6.79 16.13
CA ARG A 55 -20.45 -6.04 15.52
C ARG A 55 -21.72 -6.26 16.33
N PRO A 56 -22.63 -5.28 16.39
CA PRO A 56 -23.85 -5.39 17.19
C PRO A 56 -24.89 -6.36 16.59
N ASP A 57 -24.98 -6.45 15.27
CA ASP A 57 -25.99 -7.24 14.57
C ASP A 57 -25.47 -7.79 13.22
N ASP A 58 -26.36 -8.46 12.48
CA ASP A 58 -26.11 -9.01 11.15
C ASP A 58 -26.62 -8.13 9.99
N ASP A 59 -26.87 -6.84 10.24
CA ASP A 59 -27.24 -5.90 9.20
C ASP A 59 -26.16 -5.80 8.11
N ARG A 60 -26.61 -5.56 6.87
CA ARG A 60 -25.73 -5.51 5.70
C ARG A 60 -24.59 -4.50 5.89
N ARG A 61 -24.85 -3.33 6.48
CA ARG A 61 -23.82 -2.30 6.71
C ARG A 61 -22.80 -2.80 7.72
N ASN A 62 -23.25 -3.32 8.86
CA ASN A 62 -22.40 -3.78 9.95
C ASN A 62 -21.53 -4.96 9.53
N ARG A 63 -22.05 -5.91 8.75
CA ARG A 63 -21.25 -7.00 8.17
C ARG A 63 -20.14 -6.51 7.25
N SER A 64 -20.38 -5.44 6.50
CA SER A 64 -19.40 -4.87 5.55
C SER A 64 -18.28 -4.14 6.29
N LEU A 65 -18.65 -3.35 7.31
CA LEU A 65 -17.70 -2.64 8.18
C LEU A 65 -16.84 -3.60 9.00
N HIS A 66 -17.42 -4.69 9.51
CA HIS A 66 -16.73 -5.68 10.34
C HIS A 66 -15.43 -6.22 9.71
N GLY A 67 -15.50 -6.62 8.43
CA GLY A 67 -14.33 -7.11 7.70
C GLY A 67 -13.33 -6.01 7.37
N LEU A 68 -13.82 -4.79 7.07
CA LEU A 68 -12.99 -3.63 6.79
C LEU A 68 -12.16 -3.23 8.02
N SER A 69 -12.80 -3.02 9.17
CA SER A 69 -12.15 -2.59 10.42
C SER A 69 -11.06 -3.57 10.84
N ARG A 70 -11.34 -4.88 10.81
CA ARG A 70 -10.32 -5.92 11.07
C ARG A 70 -9.15 -5.80 10.11
N THR A 71 -9.41 -5.57 8.82
CA THR A 71 -8.35 -5.46 7.80
C THR A 71 -7.49 -4.22 7.98
N LEU A 72 -8.08 -3.08 8.35
CA LEU A 72 -7.36 -1.84 8.64
C LEU A 72 -6.41 -2.02 9.82
N ILE A 73 -6.90 -2.55 10.95
CA ILE A 73 -6.08 -2.79 12.14
C ILE A 73 -4.95 -3.78 11.83
N ASN A 74 -5.25 -4.88 11.14
CA ASN A 74 -4.23 -5.85 10.76
C ASN A 74 -3.16 -5.26 9.82
N ASN A 75 -3.55 -4.38 8.89
CA ASN A 75 -2.59 -3.69 8.03
C ASN A 75 -1.71 -2.72 8.83
N MET A 76 -2.23 -2.07 9.87
CA MET A 76 -1.42 -1.23 10.76
C MET A 76 -0.37 -2.06 11.50
N VAL A 77 -0.77 -3.20 12.07
CA VAL A 77 0.14 -4.12 12.77
C VAL A 77 1.27 -4.59 11.85
N VAL A 78 0.93 -5.13 10.67
CA VAL A 78 1.93 -5.55 9.68
C VAL A 78 2.80 -4.37 9.20
N GLY A 79 2.20 -3.19 9.07
CA GLY A 79 2.88 -1.96 8.66
C GLY A 79 3.96 -1.51 9.64
N VAL A 80 3.69 -1.53 10.94
CA VAL A 80 4.66 -1.11 11.97
C VAL A 80 5.71 -2.18 12.28
N THR A 81 5.46 -3.46 11.93
CA THR A 81 6.43 -4.57 12.11
C THR A 81 7.29 -4.78 10.88
N GLU A 82 6.68 -5.19 9.77
CA GLU A 82 7.35 -5.59 8.52
C GLU A 82 7.45 -4.42 7.55
N GLY A 83 6.51 -3.49 7.59
CA GLY A 83 6.38 -2.42 6.59
C GLY A 83 5.91 -2.94 5.24
N TYR A 84 5.63 -2.01 4.32
CA TYR A 84 5.21 -2.32 2.97
C TYR A 84 6.25 -1.85 1.97
N LYS A 85 6.54 -2.70 0.99
CA LYS A 85 7.41 -2.41 -0.16
C LYS A 85 6.67 -2.74 -1.45
N LYS A 86 6.66 -1.82 -2.40
CA LYS A 86 6.15 -2.00 -3.76
C LYS A 86 7.27 -1.78 -4.75
N THR A 87 7.60 -2.82 -5.51
CA THR A 87 8.58 -2.74 -6.60
C THR A 87 7.89 -2.33 -7.89
N LEU A 88 8.43 -1.31 -8.54
CA LEU A 88 8.02 -0.86 -9.87
C LEU A 88 9.18 -1.02 -10.84
N GLU A 89 8.83 -1.30 -12.09
CA GLU A 89 9.76 -1.45 -13.19
C GLU A 89 9.41 -0.47 -14.31
N ILE A 90 10.45 0.00 -15.00
CA ILE A 90 10.34 0.91 -16.13
C ILE A 90 10.77 0.16 -17.39
N VAL A 91 9.91 0.21 -18.40
CA VAL A 91 10.17 -0.38 -19.71
C VAL A 91 10.19 0.75 -20.74
N GLY A 92 11.27 0.84 -21.51
CA GLY A 92 11.39 1.84 -22.57
C GLY A 92 12.84 2.14 -22.88
N VAL A 93 13.12 2.44 -24.15
CA VAL A 93 14.45 2.90 -24.57
C VAL A 93 14.63 4.35 -24.11
N GLY A 94 15.72 4.62 -23.40
CA GLY A 94 15.99 5.93 -22.81
C GLY A 94 15.14 6.26 -21.58
N TYR A 95 14.29 5.32 -21.12
CA TYR A 95 13.51 5.53 -19.91
C TYR A 95 14.34 5.12 -18.69
N ARG A 96 14.40 6.01 -17.70
CA ARG A 96 15.14 5.75 -16.47
C ARG A 96 14.58 6.51 -15.29
N VAL A 97 14.90 6.00 -14.10
CA VAL A 97 14.72 6.69 -12.81
C VAL A 97 16.08 6.89 -12.15
N ALA A 98 16.25 8.01 -11.48
CA ALA A 98 17.39 8.32 -10.63
C ALA A 98 16.91 8.84 -9.28
N ALA A 99 17.72 8.62 -8.24
CA ALA A 99 17.49 9.24 -6.94
C ALA A 99 17.94 10.70 -6.98
N ALA A 100 17.10 11.60 -6.50
CA ALA A 100 17.37 13.04 -6.38
C ALA A 100 17.20 13.43 -4.91
N GLY A 101 18.18 13.07 -4.07
CA GLY A 101 18.05 13.14 -2.62
C GLY A 101 16.98 12.18 -2.12
N ASN A 102 15.95 12.69 -1.45
CA ASN A 102 14.79 11.90 -1.01
C ASN A 102 13.76 11.70 -2.14
N ASN A 103 13.87 12.44 -3.24
CA ASN A 103 12.91 12.43 -4.34
C ASN A 103 13.35 11.46 -5.44
N LEU A 104 12.44 11.19 -6.38
CA LEU A 104 12.76 10.45 -7.60
C LEU A 104 12.70 11.36 -8.81
N GLU A 105 13.70 11.28 -9.67
CA GLU A 105 13.72 11.96 -10.97
C GLU A 105 13.51 10.94 -12.09
N PHE A 106 12.51 11.19 -12.93
CA PHE A 106 12.12 10.32 -14.02
C PHE A 106 12.40 10.96 -15.38
N ALA A 107 13.10 10.21 -16.24
CA ALA A 107 13.17 10.47 -17.67
C ALA A 107 12.28 9.45 -18.38
N LEU A 108 11.08 9.86 -18.81
CA LEU A 108 10.08 8.99 -19.45
C LEU A 108 9.73 9.44 -20.88
N GLY A 109 10.66 10.12 -21.55
CA GLY A 109 10.48 10.65 -22.91
C GLY A 109 9.62 11.92 -22.96
N PHE A 110 9.46 12.62 -21.85
CA PHE A 110 8.99 14.01 -21.81
C PHE A 110 10.14 14.96 -22.19
N SER A 111 9.82 16.21 -22.52
CA SER A 111 10.82 17.24 -22.85
C SER A 111 11.68 17.67 -21.65
N HIS A 112 11.16 17.48 -20.44
CA HIS A 112 11.81 17.80 -19.17
C HIS A 112 11.74 16.59 -18.23
N PRO A 113 12.67 16.45 -17.26
CA PRO A 113 12.58 15.43 -16.24
C PRO A 113 11.38 15.68 -15.32
N VAL A 114 10.77 14.60 -14.84
CA VAL A 114 9.66 14.66 -13.88
C VAL A 114 10.17 14.29 -12.50
N ILE A 115 10.09 15.23 -11.57
CA ILE A 115 10.48 15.01 -10.16
C ILE A 115 9.24 14.58 -9.38
N VAL A 116 9.36 13.49 -8.63
CA VAL A 116 8.35 13.00 -7.68
C VAL A 116 8.89 13.17 -6.29
N GLU A 117 8.24 14.02 -5.51
CA GLU A 117 8.59 14.26 -4.12
C GLU A 117 8.15 13.10 -3.23
N ALA A 118 8.98 12.74 -2.24
CA ALA A 118 8.61 11.74 -1.25
C ALA A 118 7.65 12.36 -0.22
N PRO A 119 6.38 11.91 -0.16
CA PRO A 119 5.48 12.34 0.89
C PRO A 119 5.91 11.73 2.23
N GLU A 120 5.43 12.33 3.31
CA GLU A 120 5.78 11.91 4.67
C GLU A 120 5.51 10.41 4.91
N GLY A 121 6.50 9.73 5.53
CA GLY A 121 6.41 8.30 5.85
C GLY A 121 6.61 7.37 4.64
N ILE A 122 7.00 7.90 3.48
CA ILE A 122 7.38 7.14 2.29
C ILE A 122 8.86 7.35 1.98
N SER A 123 9.55 6.26 1.67
CA SER A 123 10.95 6.26 1.23
C SER A 123 11.06 5.61 -0.15
N PHE A 124 11.94 6.14 -0.99
CA PHE A 124 12.26 5.58 -2.29
C PHE A 124 13.65 4.95 -2.32
N GLU A 125 13.77 3.82 -3.01
CA GLU A 125 15.03 3.11 -3.20
C GLU A 125 15.18 2.75 -4.69
N VAL A 126 16.27 3.17 -5.34
CA VAL A 126 16.54 2.85 -6.75
C VAL A 126 17.56 1.72 -6.81
N GLU A 127 17.12 0.51 -7.16
CA GLU A 127 17.98 -0.67 -7.34
C GLU A 127 18.73 -0.59 -8.67
N SER A 128 18.05 -0.13 -9.72
CA SER A 128 18.63 0.08 -11.04
C SER A 128 17.92 1.21 -11.78
N PRO A 129 18.47 1.71 -12.90
CA PRO A 129 17.80 2.75 -13.69
C PRO A 129 16.40 2.36 -14.18
N THR A 130 16.07 1.07 -14.17
CA THR A 130 14.78 0.53 -14.60
C THR A 130 13.97 -0.11 -13.47
N ARG A 131 14.48 -0.18 -12.24
CA ARG A 131 13.79 -0.80 -11.11
C ARG A 131 13.99 0.03 -9.84
N PHE A 132 12.87 0.33 -9.19
CA PHE A 132 12.85 1.08 -7.95
C PHE A 132 11.75 0.58 -7.03
N HIS A 133 11.84 0.96 -5.76
CA HIS A 133 10.92 0.54 -4.72
C HIS A 133 10.34 1.73 -3.99
N VAL A 134 9.05 1.62 -3.68
CA VAL A 134 8.33 2.52 -2.79
C VAL A 134 8.07 1.78 -1.49
N SER A 135 8.64 2.27 -0.39
CA SER A 135 8.54 1.66 0.93
C SER A 135 7.88 2.62 1.92
N GLY A 136 7.17 2.07 2.91
CA GLY A 136 6.55 2.84 3.99
C GLY A 136 5.74 1.97 4.94
N ILE A 137 5.26 2.55 6.04
CA ILE A 137 4.51 1.81 7.07
C ILE A 137 3.01 1.71 6.75
N ASN A 138 2.44 2.69 6.05
CA ASN A 138 1.01 2.69 5.71
C ASN A 138 0.76 2.14 4.30
N LYS A 139 0.04 1.01 4.23
CA LYS A 139 -0.31 0.32 2.98
C LYS A 139 -1.04 1.22 1.97
N GLN A 140 -1.94 2.07 2.44
CA GLN A 140 -2.71 2.98 1.60
C GLN A 140 -1.79 4.00 0.94
N ARG A 141 -0.95 4.69 1.73
CA ARG A 141 -0.02 5.70 1.20
C ARG A 141 0.98 5.09 0.23
N VAL A 142 1.56 3.93 0.55
CA VAL A 142 2.48 3.21 -0.35
C VAL A 142 1.79 2.87 -1.68
N GLY A 143 0.55 2.36 -1.61
CA GLY A 143 -0.25 2.03 -2.80
C GLY A 143 -0.60 3.26 -3.64
N GLU A 144 -1.01 4.35 -3.00
CA GLU A 144 -1.39 5.60 -3.65
C GLU A 144 -0.20 6.25 -4.38
N VAL A 145 0.94 6.38 -3.70
CA VAL A 145 2.17 6.91 -4.30
C VAL A 145 2.61 6.05 -5.48
N SER A 146 2.61 4.72 -5.32
CA SER A 146 2.94 3.80 -6.41
C SER A 146 1.98 3.97 -7.60
N ALA A 147 0.69 4.15 -7.35
CA ALA A 147 -0.30 4.37 -8.40
C ALA A 147 -0.10 5.72 -9.10
N ASN A 148 0.25 6.77 -8.37
CA ASN A 148 0.54 8.10 -8.92
C ASN A 148 1.80 8.08 -9.79
N ILE A 149 2.86 7.40 -9.36
CA ILE A 149 4.06 7.20 -10.19
C ILE A 149 3.72 6.39 -11.45
N ARG A 150 2.92 5.32 -11.35
CA ARG A 150 2.45 4.55 -12.51
C ARG A 150 1.62 5.39 -13.49
N LYS A 151 0.88 6.39 -13.01
CA LYS A 151 0.07 7.28 -13.86
C LYS A 151 0.93 8.19 -14.74
N LEU A 152 2.17 8.53 -14.34
CA LEU A 152 3.08 9.40 -15.12
C LEU A 152 3.24 8.89 -16.55
N ARG A 153 3.46 7.58 -16.70
CA ARG A 153 3.52 6.93 -18.01
C ARG A 153 3.00 5.50 -17.88
N LYS A 154 1.69 5.33 -18.08
CA LYS A 154 1.06 4.00 -18.02
C LYS A 154 1.64 3.07 -19.10
N PRO A 155 1.75 1.76 -18.85
CA PRO A 155 2.24 0.81 -19.84
C PRO A 155 1.34 0.83 -21.08
N ASP A 156 1.95 1.06 -22.24
CA ASP A 156 1.20 1.08 -23.49
C ASP A 156 0.76 -0.33 -23.93
N PRO A 157 -0.37 -0.49 -24.63
CA PRO A 157 -0.90 -1.80 -25.00
C PRO A 157 -0.15 -2.46 -26.16
N TYR A 158 0.86 -1.84 -26.77
CA TYR A 158 1.57 -2.40 -27.93
C TYR A 158 2.96 -2.90 -27.53
N LYS A 159 3.81 -1.99 -27.05
CA LYS A 159 5.20 -2.24 -26.66
C LYS A 159 5.35 -2.41 -25.13
N GLY A 160 4.34 -2.05 -24.34
CA GLY A 160 4.40 -2.14 -22.88
C GLY A 160 5.37 -1.14 -22.25
N LYS A 161 5.72 -0.06 -22.96
CA LYS A 161 6.57 1.01 -22.45
C LYS A 161 5.84 1.84 -21.41
N GLY A 162 6.55 2.21 -20.36
CA GLY A 162 6.02 2.95 -19.22
C GLY A 162 6.46 2.35 -17.91
N VAL A 163 5.84 2.82 -16.83
CA VAL A 163 6.05 2.34 -15.47
C VAL A 163 5.00 1.28 -15.17
N ARG A 164 5.41 0.13 -14.63
CA ARG A 164 4.52 -0.98 -14.26
C ARG A 164 4.90 -1.54 -12.90
N TYR A 165 4.01 -2.29 -12.27
CA TYR A 165 4.38 -3.06 -11.08
C TYR A 165 5.25 -4.26 -11.48
N GLN A 166 6.11 -4.71 -10.56
CA GLN A 166 6.85 -5.96 -10.73
C GLN A 166 5.86 -7.12 -10.92
N GLY A 167 6.06 -7.90 -11.98
CA GLY A 167 5.17 -9.01 -12.35
C GLY A 167 3.83 -8.60 -13.00
N GLU A 168 3.60 -7.30 -13.28
CA GLU A 168 2.39 -6.86 -13.98
C GLU A 168 2.36 -7.38 -15.42
N VAL A 169 1.34 -8.20 -15.73
CA VAL A 169 1.10 -8.70 -17.09
C VAL A 169 0.37 -7.64 -17.92
N VAL A 170 1.13 -6.94 -18.77
CA VAL A 170 0.57 -5.97 -19.72
C VAL A 170 0.09 -6.71 -20.96
N ARG A 171 -1.24 -6.73 -21.18
CA ARG A 171 -1.83 -7.31 -22.39
C ARG A 171 -1.34 -6.55 -23.63
N ARG A 172 -0.61 -7.25 -24.50
CA ARG A 172 -0.10 -6.69 -25.75
C ARG A 172 -1.07 -6.96 -26.89
N LYS A 173 -1.38 -5.91 -27.64
CA LYS A 173 -2.07 -5.96 -28.93
C LYS A 173 -1.03 -5.91 -30.03
N VAL A 174 -1.31 -6.64 -31.11
CA VAL A 174 -0.47 -6.60 -32.31
C VAL A 174 -0.62 -5.22 -32.95
N GLY A 175 0.49 -4.50 -33.14
CA GLY A 175 0.46 -3.14 -33.66
C GLY A 175 0.15 -3.05 -35.16
N LYS A 176 0.55 -4.05 -35.95
CA LYS A 176 0.22 -4.12 -37.37
C LYS A 176 -0.92 -5.11 -37.59
N ALA A 177 -2.04 -4.64 -38.13
CA ALA A 177 -3.12 -5.47 -38.65
C ALA A 177 -2.80 -5.93 -40.09
N GLY A 178 -1.60 -6.46 -40.33
CA GLY A 178 -1.11 -6.73 -41.69
C GLY A 178 -0.18 -7.92 -41.78
N LYS A 179 -0.75 -9.13 -41.66
CA LYS A 179 -0.62 -10.25 -42.60
C LYS A 179 -1.57 -11.36 -42.19
#